data_AF-A0A9D2IRT4-F1
#
_entry.id   AF-A0A9D2IRT4-F1
#
_cell.length_a   1.000
_cell.length_b   1.000
_cell.length_c   1.000
_cell.angle_alpha   90.00
_cell.angle_beta   90.00
_cell.angle_gamma   90.00
#
_symmetry.space_group_name_H-M   'P 1'
#
loop_
_entity.id
_entity.type
_entity.pdbx_description
1 polymer ?
#
loop_
_entity_poly.entity_id
_entity_poly.type
_entity_poly.pdbx_seq_one_letter_code
_entity_poly.pdbx_strand_id
1 'polypeptide(L)' 'MAKAGMRRPDPKQPHGTESNHKARYPKNEVPPVPELQGRAKTSKQKAKPVTEP' A
#
# COMPACT_ATOMS: atom_id res chain seq x y z
N MET A 1 -20.42 26.89 -33.66
CA MET A 1 -19.51 26.76 -32.49
C MET A 1 -19.65 25.34 -31.94
N ALA A 2 -18.80 24.41 -32.36
CA ALA A 2 -18.85 23.05 -31.83
C ALA A 2 -18.32 23.09 -30.39
N LYS A 3 -19.15 22.72 -29.41
CA LYS A 3 -18.68 22.54 -28.03
C LYS A 3 -17.64 21.42 -28.06
N ALA A 4 -16.37 21.80 -28.06
CA ALA A 4 -15.27 20.87 -27.86
C ALA A 4 -15.54 20.19 -26.51
N GLY A 5 -15.89 18.91 -26.58
CA GLY A 5 -16.12 18.10 -25.39
C GLY A 5 -14.91 18.12 -24.46
N MET A 6 -15.12 17.70 -23.22
CA MET A 6 -14.05 17.58 -22.23
C MET A 6 -12.85 16.87 -22.88
N ARG A 7 -11.68 17.52 -22.84
CA ARG A 7 -10.45 17.05 -23.47
C ARG A 7 -10.21 15.62 -22.97
N ARG A 8 -10.31 14.62 -23.86
CA ARG A 8 -10.02 13.23 -23.47
C ARG A 8 -8.56 13.17 -23.03
N PRO A 9 -8.30 12.73 -21.80
CA PRO A 9 -6.94 12.58 -21.33
C PRO A 9 -6.10 11.66 -22.22
N ASP A 10 -5.16 12.20 -23.00
CA ASP A 10 -4.19 11.36 -23.73
C ASP A 10 -3.35 10.55 -22.74
N PRO A 11 -3.19 9.23 -22.91
CA PRO A 11 -2.48 8.37 -21.96
C PRO A 11 -0.97 8.63 -21.87
N LYS A 12 -0.42 9.43 -22.80
CA LYS A 12 0.97 9.91 -22.79
C LYS A 12 1.12 11.28 -22.09
N GLN A 13 -0.01 11.94 -21.86
CA GLN A 13 -0.24 13.14 -21.08
C GLN A 13 -0.17 12.91 -19.57
N PRO A 14 0.72 13.46 -18.73
CA PRO A 14 0.46 13.42 -17.28
C PRO A 14 -0.82 14.24 -16.99
N HIS A 15 -1.82 13.62 -16.39
CA HIS A 15 -3.12 14.27 -16.13
C HIS A 15 -3.24 14.74 -14.69
N GLY A 16 -3.57 16.03 -14.52
CA GLY A 16 -3.99 16.60 -13.23
C GLY A 16 -2.92 16.53 -12.13
N THR A 17 -3.29 15.94 -10.99
CA THR A 17 -2.52 15.85 -9.73
C THR A 17 -1.55 14.67 -9.66
N GLU A 18 -1.36 13.95 -10.77
CA GLU A 18 -0.36 12.89 -10.85
C GLU A 18 1.04 13.52 -10.79
N SER A 19 1.54 13.64 -9.57
CA SER A 19 2.91 14.03 -9.30
C SER A 19 3.84 13.04 -9.99
N ASN A 20 4.57 13.48 -11.02
CA ASN A 20 5.64 12.71 -11.65
C ASN A 20 6.84 12.47 -10.72
N HIS A 21 6.77 12.91 -9.46
CA HIS A 21 7.84 12.74 -8.50
C HIS A 21 7.83 11.31 -7.97
N LYS A 22 8.94 10.60 -8.23
CA LYS A 22 9.24 9.34 -7.55
C LYS A 22 9.42 9.62 -6.06
N ALA A 23 8.68 8.92 -5.22
CA ALA A 23 8.85 8.95 -3.78
C ALA A 23 10.28 8.57 -3.39
N ARG A 24 11.00 9.49 -2.72
CA ARG A 24 12.37 9.28 -2.23
C ARG A 24 12.37 8.96 -0.73
N TYR A 25 11.60 7.96 -0.33
CA TYR A 25 11.66 7.48 1.05
C TYR A 25 12.84 6.51 1.20
N PRO A 26 13.57 6.55 2.33
CA PRO A 26 14.58 5.53 2.62
C PRO A 26 13.91 4.15 2.65
N LYS A 27 14.62 3.14 2.16
CA LYS A 27 14.16 1.76 2.24
C LYS A 27 14.18 1.31 3.70
N ASN A 28 13.24 0.46 4.09
CA ASN A 28 13.27 -0.15 5.41
C ASN A 28 14.55 -1.00 5.54
N GLU A 29 15.40 -0.66 6.51
CA GLU A 29 16.61 -1.43 6.85
C GLU A 29 16.33 -2.52 7.91
N VAL A 30 15.15 -2.47 8.53
CA VAL A 30 14.74 -3.45 9.55
C VAL A 30 14.45 -4.79 8.86
N PRO A 31 14.91 -5.92 9.42
CA PRO A 31 14.59 -7.23 8.88
C PRO A 31 13.06 -7.43 8.81
N PRO A 32 12.57 -8.23 7.85
CA PRO A 32 11.18 -8.63 7.82
C PRO A 32 10.75 -9.19 9.18
N VAL A 33 9.52 -8.86 9.57
CA VAL A 33 8.94 -9.41 10.80
C VAL A 33 8.98 -10.94 10.70
N PRO A 34 9.37 -11.67 11.76
CA PRO A 34 9.33 -13.12 11.77
C PRO A 34 7.95 -13.65 11.37
N GLU A 35 7.93 -14.85 10.79
CA GLU A 35 6.69 -15.53 10.44
C GLU A 35 5.76 -15.57 11.67
N LEU A 36 4.53 -15.09 11.50
CA LEU A 36 3.53 -15.12 12.55
C LEU A 36 3.15 -16.57 12.82
N GLN A 37 3.74 -17.14 13.87
CA GLN A 37 3.45 -18.50 14.29
C GLN A 37 2.06 -18.60 14.91
N GLY A 38 1.34 -19.67 14.57
CA GLY A 38 0.04 -20.00 15.15
C GLY A 38 -1.07 -20.13 14.11
N ARG A 39 -2.15 -20.82 14.49
CA ARG A 39 -3.33 -20.92 13.64
C ARG A 39 -3.98 -19.54 13.47
N ALA A 40 -4.58 -19.30 12.30
CA ALA A 40 -5.44 -18.16 12.08
C ALA A 40 -6.47 -18.06 13.23
N LYS A 41 -6.68 -16.85 13.74
CA LYS A 41 -7.64 -16.63 14.82
C LYS A 41 -9.04 -16.97 14.31
N THR A 42 -9.64 -18.02 14.86
CA THR A 42 -11.01 -18.44 14.54
C THR A 42 -12.08 -17.69 15.34
N SER A 43 -11.67 -16.90 16.33
CA SER A 43 -12.57 -16.11 17.18
C SER A 43 -11.91 -14.82 17.67
N LYS A 44 -12.69 -13.94 18.32
CA LYS A 44 -12.21 -12.67 18.91
C LYS A 44 -11.32 -12.87 20.16
N GLN A 45 -11.09 -14.12 20.58
CA GLN A 45 -10.30 -14.40 21.77
C GLN A 45 -8.81 -14.13 21.52
N LYS A 46 -8.17 -13.44 22.47
CA LYS A 46 -6.73 -13.17 22.40
C LYS A 46 -5.96 -14.48 22.62
N ALA A 47 -4.89 -14.68 21.84
CA ALA A 47 -3.97 -15.79 22.07
C ALA A 47 -3.26 -15.61 23.41
N LYS A 48 -2.98 -16.71 24.11
CA LYS A 48 -2.17 -16.69 25.34
C LYS A 48 -0.74 -16.22 25.02
N PRO A 49 -0.08 -15.48 25.92
CA PRO A 49 1.32 -15.11 25.72
C PRO A 49 2.20 -16.35 25.57
N VAL A 50 3.16 -16.29 24.64
CA VAL A 50 4.18 -17.33 24.48
C VAL A 50 5.07 -17.25 25.72
N THR A 51 5.05 -18.28 26.56
CA THR A 51 5.94 -18.40 27.71
C THR A 51 7.04 -19.37 27.27
N GLU A 52 8.30 -18.93 27.31
CA GLU A 52 9.45 -19.81 27.03
C GLU A 52 9.55 -20.89 28.12
N PRO A 53 10.07 -22.09 27.81
CA PRO A 53 10.23 -23.19 28.78
C PRO A 53 11.27 -22.89 29.86
#